data_AF-A0AAW8F5P8-F1
#
_entry.id   AF-A0AAW8F5P8-F1
#
_cell.length_a   1.000
_cell.length_b   1.000
_cell.length_c   1.000
_cell.angle_alpha   90.00
_cell.angle_beta   90.00
_cell.angle_gamma   90.00
#
_symmetry.space_group_name_H-M   'P 1'
#
loop_
_entity.id
_entity.type
_entity.pdbx_description
1 polymer ?
#
loop_
_entity_poly.entity_id
_entity_poly.type
_entity_poly.pdbx_seq_one_letter_code
_entity_poly.pdbx_strand_id
1 'polypeptide(L)' 'MIGQILLRRATEHRRPASAGKVDLGYLFLPRAWGYGYAAEACAAALDWLEGVLPGEPVVLTTQTANAGSMRPRGKAGVH' A
#
# COMPACT_ATOMS: atom_id res chain seq x y z
N MET A 1 -18.97 -3.84 5.36
CA MET A 1 -17.52 -3.63 5.12
C MET A 1 -17.09 -4.42 3.88
N ILE A 2 -16.42 -3.80 2.90
CA ILE A 2 -16.05 -4.42 1.60
C ILE A 2 -14.54 -4.67 1.41
N GLY A 3 -13.73 -4.12 2.30
CA GLY A 3 -12.27 -4.23 2.28
C GLY A 3 -11.65 -3.46 3.44
N GLN A 4 -10.33 -3.43 3.48
CA GLN A 4 -9.52 -2.73 4.48
C GLN A 4 -8.17 -2.28 3.89
N ILE A 5 -7.66 -1.18 4.43
CA ILE A 5 -6.29 -0.68 4.23
C ILE A 5 -5.54 -0.82 5.55
N LEU A 6 -4.27 -1.20 5.48
CA LEU A 6 -3.39 -1.40 6.62
C LEU A 6 -2.12 -0.58 6.41
N LEU A 7 -1.78 0.27 7.38
CA LEU A 7 -0.48 0.92 7.50
C LEU A 7 0.18 0.38 8.76
N ARG A 8 1.37 -0.20 8.62
CA ARG A 8 2.14 -0.71 9.76
C ARG A 8 3.61 -0.35 9.63
N ARG A 9 4.28 -0.05 10.73
CA ARG A 9 5.74 0.03 10.73
C ARG A 9 6.27 -1.40 10.66
N ALA A 10 7.03 -1.71 9.61
CA ALA A 10 7.62 -3.04 9.48
C ALA A 10 8.74 -3.18 10.51
N THR A 11 8.55 -4.08 11.48
CA THR A 11 9.63 -4.49 12.38
C THR A 11 10.64 -5.33 11.59
N GLU A 12 11.91 -5.25 11.97
CA GLU A 12 13.08 -5.80 11.26
C GLU A 12 12.96 -7.29 10.87
N HIS A 13 12.06 -8.02 11.53
CA HIS A 13 11.92 -9.47 11.44
C HIS A 13 11.07 -9.97 10.27
N ARG A 14 10.38 -9.10 9.50
CA ARG A 14 9.44 -9.57 8.46
C ARG A 14 10.03 -9.61 7.05
N ARG A 15 10.72 -8.54 6.63
CA ARG A 15 11.34 -8.42 5.29
C ARG A 15 12.46 -7.37 5.34
N PRO A 16 13.72 -7.70 4.98
CA PRO A 16 14.83 -6.75 4.99
C PRO A 16 14.57 -5.48 4.16
N ALA A 17 13.91 -5.62 3.00
CA ALA A 17 13.58 -4.50 2.11
C ALA A 17 12.57 -3.49 2.71
N SER A 18 11.86 -3.90 3.77
CA SER A 18 10.84 -3.12 4.47
C SER A 18 11.34 -2.55 5.80
N ALA A 19 12.54 -2.91 6.25
CA ALA A 19 13.07 -2.45 7.53
C ALA A 19 13.08 -0.91 7.61
N GLY A 20 12.52 -0.37 8.70
CA GLY A 20 12.41 1.07 8.91
C GLY A 20 11.36 1.80 8.07
N LYS A 21 10.62 1.10 7.20
CA LYS A 21 9.58 1.68 6.32
C LYS A 21 8.16 1.41 6.81
N VAL A 22 7.22 2.23 6.36
CA VAL A 22 5.79 1.94 6.50
C VAL A 22 5.39 0.93 5.43
N ASP A 23 4.82 -0.19 5.85
CA ASP A 23 4.28 -1.21 4.97
C ASP A 23 2.78 -0.97 4.76
N LEU A 24 2.42 -0.74 3.49
CA LEU A 24 1.04 -0.56 3.03
C LEU A 24 0.50 -1.88 2.50
N GLY A 25 -0.56 -2.37 3.15
CA GLY A 25 -1.32 -3.54 2.75
C GLY A 25 -2.79 -3.21 2.48
N TYR A 26 -3.44 -4.01 1.64
CA TYR A 26 -4.87 -3.90 1.42
C TYR A 26 -5.51 -5.26 1.12
N LEU A 27 -6.80 -5.36 1.40
CA LEU A 27 -7.61 -6.52 1.06
C LEU A 27 -9.04 -6.06 0.75
N PHE A 28 -9.58 -6.53 -0.38
CA PHE A 28 -10.96 -6.26 -0.79
C PHE A 28 -11.66 -7.58 -1.14
N LEU A 29 -12.96 -7.64 -0.89
CA LEU A 29 -13.77 -8.80 -1.28
C LEU A 29 -13.83 -8.91 -2.81
N PRO A 30 -13.89 -10.13 -3.39
CA PRO A 30 -13.90 -10.33 -4.84
C PRO A 30 -14.99 -9.54 -5.59
N ARG A 31 -16.18 -9.41 -4.99
CA ARG A 31 -17.30 -8.63 -5.55
C ARG A 31 -17.01 -7.13 -5.72
N ALA A 32 -15.96 -6.62 -5.08
CA ALA A 32 -15.54 -5.23 -5.13
C ALA A 32 -14.30 -5.02 -6.03
N TRP A 33 -13.79 -6.08 -6.66
CA TRP A 33 -12.66 -5.98 -7.59
C TRP A 33 -13.10 -5.36 -8.92
N GLY A 34 -12.17 -4.74 -9.64
CA GLY A 34 -12.44 -4.09 -10.93
C GLY A 34 -13.06 -2.69 -10.84
N TYR A 35 -13.58 -2.29 -9.66
CA TYR A 35 -14.20 -0.97 -9.45
C TYR A 35 -13.23 0.15 -9.06
N GLY A 36 -11.93 -0.14 -8.90
CA GLY A 36 -10.92 0.88 -8.55
C GLY A 36 -10.78 1.19 -7.05
N TYR A 37 -11.61 0.63 -6.18
CA TYR A 37 -11.62 0.94 -4.74
C TYR A 37 -10.27 0.76 -4.03
N ALA A 38 -9.54 -0.31 -4.32
CA ALA A 38 -8.22 -0.52 -3.70
C ALA A 38 -7.28 0.65 -3.98
N ALA A 39 -7.42 1.23 -5.15
CA ALA A 39 -6.48 2.16 -5.67
C ALA A 39 -6.85 3.60 -5.27
N GLU A 40 -8.13 3.93 -5.13
CA GLU A 40 -8.59 5.15 -4.46
C GLU A 40 -8.26 5.14 -2.96
N ALA A 41 -8.51 4.01 -2.29
CA ALA A 41 -8.26 3.88 -0.86
C ALA A 41 -6.75 3.94 -0.54
N CYS A 42 -5.88 3.35 -1.37
CA CYS A 42 -4.43 3.50 -1.22
C CYS A 42 -3.98 4.94 -1.43
N ALA A 43 -4.53 5.67 -2.42
CA ALA A 43 -4.18 7.08 -2.64
C ALA A 43 -4.56 7.92 -1.41
N ALA A 44 -5.78 7.77 -0.91
CA ALA A 44 -6.23 8.48 0.30
C ALA A 44 -5.38 8.16 1.54
N ALA A 45 -4.94 6.90 1.69
CA ALA A 45 -4.07 6.52 2.80
C ALA A 45 -2.66 7.11 2.69
N LEU A 46 -2.11 7.23 1.47
CA LEU A 46 -0.82 7.85 1.22
C LEU A 46 -0.89 9.37 1.42
N ASP A 47 -1.93 10.03 0.91
CA ASP A 47 -2.15 11.47 1.09
C ASP A 47 -2.31 11.81 2.59
N TRP A 48 -3.04 10.98 3.33
CA TRP A 48 -3.14 11.12 4.78
C TRP A 48 -1.78 10.94 5.46
N LEU A 49 -1.03 9.90 5.07
CA LEU A 49 0.28 9.61 5.65
C LEU A 49 1.26 10.76 5.43
N GLU A 50 1.31 11.31 4.22
CA GLU A 50 2.17 12.47 3.90
C GLU A 50 1.79 13.69 4.76
N GLY A 51 0.51 13.88 5.08
CA GLY A 51 0.06 14.95 5.96
C GLY A 51 0.44 14.78 7.44
N VAL A 52 0.58 13.55 7.93
CA VAL A 52 0.88 13.26 9.35
C VAL A 52 2.34 12.89 9.62
N LEU A 53 3.02 12.30 8.63
CA LEU A 53 4.42 11.85 8.66
C LEU A 53 5.08 12.13 7.30
N PRO A 54 5.35 13.42 6.98
CA PRO A 54 5.90 13.80 5.68
C PRO A 54 7.22 13.09 5.36
N GLY A 55 7.36 12.58 4.15
CA GLY A 55 8.60 11.94 3.69
C GLY A 55 8.90 10.56 4.29
N GLU A 56 7.98 9.98 5.06
CA GLU A 56 8.16 8.62 5.57
C GLU A 56 8.15 7.61 4.40
N PRO A 57 9.21 6.80 4.24
CA PRO A 57 9.31 5.87 3.12
C PRO A 57 8.25 4.76 3.25
N VAL A 58 7.47 4.58 2.19
CA VAL A 58 6.43 3.54 2.11
C VAL A 58 6.86 2.41 1.20
N VAL A 59 6.58 1.18 1.62
CA VAL A 59 6.72 -0.02 0.81
C VAL A 59 5.36 -0.69 0.68
N LEU A 60 5.06 -1.19 -0.51
CA LEU A 60 3.93 -2.08 -0.74
C LEU A 60 4.48 -3.41 -1.24
N THR A 61 4.05 -4.48 -0.59
CA THR A 61 4.50 -5.82 -0.95
C THR A 61 3.32 -6.68 -1.41
N THR A 62 3.35 -7.09 -2.68
CA THR A 62 2.35 -7.98 -3.25
C THR A 62 3.01 -9.23 -3.82
N GLN A 63 2.26 -10.31 -3.92
CA GLN A 63 2.73 -11.52 -4.58
C GLN A 63 2.75 -11.28 -6.10
N THR A 64 3.76 -11.77 -6.79
CA THR A 64 3.88 -11.62 -8.25
C THR A 64 2.75 -12.33 -9.02
N ALA A 65 2.10 -13.32 -8.42
CA ALA A 65 0.90 -13.93 -8.98
C ALA A 65 -0.33 -12.99 -8.97
N ASN A 66 -0.28 -11.90 -8.20
CA ASN A 66 -1.38 -10.94 -8.06
C ASN A 66 -1.26 -9.82 -9.11
N ALA A 67 -1.48 -10.18 -10.37
CA ALA A 67 -1.39 -9.27 -11.52
C ALA A 67 -2.28 -8.01 -11.39
N GLY A 68 -3.42 -8.13 -10.70
CA GLY A 68 -4.32 -6.99 -10.43
C GLY A 68 -3.69 -5.92 -9.53
N SER A 69 -2.81 -6.34 -8.61
CA SER A 69 -2.10 -5.46 -7.68
C SER A 69 -0.76 -4.96 -8.22
N MET A 70 -0.22 -5.62 -9.25
CA MET A 70 1.06 -5.27 -9.87
C MET A 70 0.96 -4.20 -10.95
N ARG A 71 -0.25 -3.78 -11.37
CA ARG A 71 -0.39 -2.67 -12.32
C ARG A 71 0.25 -1.42 -11.71
N PRO A 72 1.32 -0.86 -12.32
CA PRO A 72 1.96 0.33 -11.81
C PRO A 72 0.95 1.48 -11.84
N ARG A 73 0.59 2.02 -10.67
CA ARG A 73 -0.19 3.25 -10.57
C ARG A 73 0.79 4.36 -10.20
N GLY A 74 1.06 5.21 -11.19
CA GLY A 74 1.74 6.52 -11.12
C GLY A 74 2.70 6.82 -9.96
N LYS A 75 3.99 6.85 -10.28
CA LYS A 75 5.10 7.61 -9.66
C LYS A 75 4.89 8.11 -8.22
N ALA A 76 5.34 7.34 -7.23
CA ALA A 76 5.96 7.94 -6.06
C ALA A 76 7.41 8.25 -6.46
N GLY A 77 7.74 9.54 -6.61
CA GLY A 77 9.12 9.96 -6.84
C GLY A 77 9.97 9.54 -5.66
N VAL A 78 10.87 8.59 -5.90
CA VAL A 78 11.99 8.32 -4.99
C VAL A 78 13.04 9.36 -5.32
N HIS A 79 13.22 10.33 -4.43
CA HIS A 79 14.51 10.99 -4.25
C HIS A 79 15.16 10.37 -3.03
#